data_AF-A0AAW0K549-F1
#
_entry.id   AF-A0AAW0K549-F1
#
_cell.length_a   1.000
_cell.length_b   1.000
_cell.length_c   1.000
_cell.angle_alpha   90.00
_cell.angle_beta   90.00
_cell.angle_gamma   90.00
#
_symmetry.space_group_name_H-M   'P 1'
#
loop_
_entity.id
_entity.type
_entity.pdbx_description
1 polymer ?
#
loop_
_entity_poly.entity_id
_entity_poly.type
_entity_poly.pdbx_seq_one_letter_code
_entity_poly.pdbx_strand_id
1 'polypeptide(L)'
;MPGMTTYAGFHKVRSPQKGEYVFVSAASSAVGQLVGQYAKLLGCYVVGSAGSKEKVDLLKNKFGFDDAFNYKEEHDLDMLL
;
A
#
# COMPACT_ATOMS: atom_id res chain seq x y z
N MET A 1 12.78 7.61 11.89
CA MET A 1 12.85 6.14 11.85
C MET A 1 11.57 5.57 11.21
N PRO A 2 11.53 5.36 9.88
CA PRO A 2 10.32 4.86 9.19
C PRO A 2 10.01 3.38 9.48
N GLY A 3 11.05 2.55 9.67
CA GLY A 3 10.90 1.11 9.89
C GLY A 3 10.16 0.74 11.18
N MET A 4 10.45 1.43 12.30
CA MET A 4 9.81 1.14 13.58
C MET A 4 8.31 1.47 13.58
N THR A 5 7.92 2.57 12.94
CA THR A 5 6.51 2.98 12.79
C THR A 5 5.74 1.98 11.93
N THR A 6 6.37 1.49 10.86
CA THR A 6 5.81 0.47 9.97
C THR A 6 5.53 -0.82 10.75
N TYR A 7 6.52 -1.30 11.51
CA TYR A 7 6.40 -2.52 12.30
C TYR A 7 5.31 -2.42 13.37
N ALA A 8 5.28 -1.30 14.12
CA ALA A 8 4.27 -1.10 15.16
C ALA A 8 2.85 -0.99 14.59
N GLY A 9 2.65 -0.23 13.49
CA GLY A 9 1.34 -0.10 12.87
C GLY A 9 0.83 -1.40 12.25
N PHE A 10 1.70 -2.10 11.51
CA PHE A 10 1.31 -3.25 10.73
C PHE A 10 1.11 -4.52 11.59
N HIS A 11 2.06 -4.81 12.49
CA HIS A 11 1.99 -6.01 13.33
C HIS A 11 1.14 -5.83 14.59
N LYS A 12 1.06 -4.62 15.16
CA LYS A 12 0.50 -4.40 16.50
C LYS A 12 -0.91 -3.83 16.52
N VAL A 13 -1.33 -3.11 15.46
CA VAL A 13 -2.63 -2.41 15.44
C VAL A 13 -3.68 -3.14 14.60
N ARG A 14 -3.29 -3.73 13.47
CA ARG A 14 -4.25 -4.27 12.49
C ARG A 14 -4.09 -5.77 12.22
N SER A 15 -2.98 -6.37 12.62
CA SER A 15 -2.64 -7.81 12.52
C SER A 15 -3.33 -8.53 11.34
N PRO A 16 -3.07 -8.09 10.10
CA PRO A 16 -3.79 -8.59 8.93
C PRO A 16 -3.51 -10.07 8.70
N GLN A 17 -4.54 -10.80 8.27
CA GLN A 17 -4.49 -12.22 7.98
C GLN A 17 -4.22 -12.48 6.50
N LYS A 18 -3.66 -13.65 6.22
CA LYS A 18 -3.45 -14.12 4.84
C LYS A 18 -4.78 -14.12 4.08
N GLY A 19 -4.79 -13.55 2.89
CA GLY A 19 -5.98 -13.47 2.04
C GLY A 19 -6.85 -12.23 2.27
N GLU A 20 -6.53 -11.38 3.25
CA GLU A 20 -7.25 -10.12 3.45
C GLU A 20 -6.84 -9.04 2.43
N TYR A 21 -7.72 -8.05 2.29
CA TYR A 21 -7.50 -6.87 1.46
C TYR A 21 -6.89 -5.74 2.30
N VAL A 22 -5.75 -5.23 1.87
CA VAL A 22 -4.99 -4.17 2.54
C VAL A 22 -4.86 -2.98 1.61
N PHE A 23 -5.43 -1.85 2.03
CA PHE A 23 -5.23 -0.57 1.36
C PHE A 23 -4.14 0.25 2.06
N VAL A 24 -3.22 0.82 1.29
CA VAL A 24 -2.14 1.68 1.78
C VAL A 24 -2.24 3.06 1.14
N SER A 25 -2.59 4.07 1.94
CA SER A 25 -2.54 5.47 1.51
C SER A 25 -1.09 5.97 1.42
N ALA A 26 -0.79 6.83 0.43
CA ALA A 26 0.57 7.36 0.22
C ALA A 26 1.62 6.24 0.18
N ALA A 27 1.31 5.17 -0.55
CA ALA A 27 2.07 3.93 -0.55
C ALA A 27 3.50 4.10 -1.08
N SER A 28 3.77 5.11 -1.89
CA SER A 28 5.13 5.43 -2.37
C SER A 28 6.04 6.08 -1.32
N SER A 29 5.57 6.29 -0.09
CA SER A 29 6.35 6.89 1.00
C SER A 29 7.31 5.88 1.63
N ALA A 30 8.29 6.37 2.40
CA ALA A 30 9.27 5.52 3.07
C ALA A 30 8.63 4.46 4.00
N VAL A 31 7.48 4.78 4.60
CA VAL A 31 6.68 3.88 5.45
C VAL A 31 5.74 3.02 4.59
N GLY A 32 4.99 3.65 3.68
CA GLY A 32 3.98 2.96 2.86
C GLY A 32 4.55 1.82 2.02
N GLN A 33 5.75 2.01 1.46
CA GLN A 33 6.40 0.98 0.65
C GLN A 33 6.76 -0.26 1.49
N LEU A 34 7.12 -0.07 2.76
CA LEU A 34 7.45 -1.17 3.67
C LEU A 34 6.17 -1.88 4.13
N VAL A 35 5.12 -1.12 4.46
CA VAL A 35 3.81 -1.68 4.83
C VAL A 35 3.29 -2.60 3.74
N GLY A 36 3.27 -2.14 2.48
CA GLY A 36 2.77 -2.96 1.38
C GLY A 36 3.61 -4.21 1.13
N GLN A 37 4.94 -4.11 1.20
CA GLN A 37 5.81 -5.28 1.07
C GLN A 37 5.56 -6.30 2.19
N TYR A 38 5.40 -5.86 3.44
CA TYR A 38 5.04 -6.77 4.54
C TYR A 38 3.66 -7.41 4.33
N ALA A 39 2.68 -6.66 3.85
CA ALA A 39 1.35 -7.17 3.52
C ALA A 39 1.40 -8.24 2.42
N LYS A 40 2.20 -7.99 1.37
CA LYS A 40 2.45 -8.97 0.30
C LYS A 40 3.13 -10.23 0.84
N LEU A 41 4.13 -10.10 1.71
CA LEU A 41 4.81 -11.23 2.34
C LEU A 41 3.88 -12.06 3.25
N LEU A 42 2.90 -11.41 3.89
CA LEU A 42 1.84 -12.08 4.66
C LEU A 42 0.79 -12.77 3.76
N GLY A 43 0.83 -12.56 2.44
CA GLY A 43 -0.12 -13.12 1.49
C GLY A 43 -1.45 -12.38 1.45
N CYS A 44 -1.44 -11.07 1.74
CA CYS A 44 -2.60 -10.20 1.56
C CYS A 44 -2.69 -9.72 0.09
N TYR A 45 -3.88 -9.30 -0.32
CA TYR A 45 -4.08 -8.52 -1.53
C TYR A 45 -3.90 -7.04 -1.21
N VAL A 46 -3.01 -6.34 -1.91
CA VAL A 46 -2.53 -5.01 -1.51
C VAL A 46 -2.76 -3.98 -2.60
N VAL A 47 -3.50 -2.93 -2.26
CA VAL A 47 -3.77 -1.79 -3.14
C VAL A 47 -3.14 -0.51 -2.56
N GLY A 48 -2.46 0.27 -3.39
CA GLY A 48 -1.75 1.47 -2.95
C GLY A 48 -2.20 2.75 -3.68
N SER A 49 -2.30 3.86 -2.95
CA SER A 49 -2.49 5.17 -3.60
C SER A 49 -1.20 5.98 -3.63
N ALA A 50 -0.95 6.65 -4.76
CA ALA A 50 0.17 7.57 -4.94
C ALA A 50 -0.25 8.85 -5.66
N GLY A 51 0.62 9.87 -5.63
CA GLY A 51 0.31 11.20 -6.17
C GLY A 51 0.91 11.50 -7.56
N SER A 52 1.41 10.48 -8.26
CA SER A 52 1.88 10.58 -9.65
C SER A 52 1.89 9.20 -10.30
N LYS A 53 1.74 9.16 -11.63
CA LYS A 53 1.80 7.92 -12.42
C LYS A 53 3.11 7.15 -12.23
N GLU A 54 4.25 7.82 -12.22
CA GLU A 54 5.56 7.20 -11.99
C GLU A 54 5.62 6.45 -10.64
N LYS A 55 5.00 7.01 -9.59
CA LYS A 55 4.94 6.37 -8.28
C LYS A 55 3.99 5.17 -8.27
N VAL A 56 2.90 5.22 -9.04
CA VAL A 56 2.00 4.08 -9.24
C VAL A 56 2.72 2.94 -9.93
N ASP A 57 3.46 3.23 -11.00
CA ASP A 57 4.25 2.23 -11.72
C ASP A 57 5.31 1.61 -10.82
N LEU A 58 5.93 2.41 -9.94
CA LEU A 58 6.93 1.94 -8.98
C LEU A 58 6.30 0.99 -7.94
N LEU A 59 5.08 1.27 -7.48
CA LEU A 59 4.34 0.39 -6.56
C LEU A 59 4.05 -0.98 -7.15
N LYS A 60 3.55 -1.01 -8.39
CA LYS A 60 3.21 -2.27 -9.09
C LYS A 60 4.48 -3.04 -9.47
N ASN A 61 5.42 -2.38 -10.14
CA ASN A 61 6.55 -3.07 -10.78
C ASN A 61 7.69 -3.39 -9.81
N LYS A 62 7.95 -2.52 -8.82
CA LYS A 62 9.11 -2.66 -7.92
C LYS A 62 8.74 -3.18 -6.53
N PHE A 63 7.60 -2.77 -6.00
CA PHE A 63 7.18 -3.14 -4.64
C PHE A 63 6.17 -4.29 -4.60
N GLY A 64 5.69 -4.75 -5.76
CA GLY A 64 4.85 -5.95 -5.88
C GLY A 64 3.43 -5.77 -5.37
N PHE A 65 2.92 -4.54 -5.34
CA PHE A 65 1.51 -4.29 -5.06
C PHE A 65 0.63 -4.95 -6.13
N ASP A 66 -0.54 -5.45 -5.73
CA ASP A 66 -1.48 -6.05 -6.68
C ASP A 66 -2.14 -4.98 -7.55
N ASP A 67 -2.48 -3.84 -6.94
CA ASP A 67 -2.95 -2.67 -7.68
C ASP A 67 -2.46 -1.36 -7.06
N ALA A 68 -2.48 -0.29 -7.85
CA ALA A 68 -2.18 1.05 -7.41
C ALA A 68 -2.78 2.09 -8.36
N PHE A 69 -3.16 3.25 -7.80
CA PHE A 69 -3.78 4.34 -8.55
C PHE A 69 -3.27 5.72 -8.13
N ASN A 70 -3.42 6.70 -9.04
CA ASN A 70 -3.02 8.07 -8.79
C ASN A 70 -4.21 8.87 -8.26
N TYR A 71 -4.27 9.12 -6.95
CA TYR A 71 -5.40 9.79 -6.31
C TYR A 71 -5.64 11.24 -6.79
N LYS A 72 -4.70 11.83 -7.54
CA LYS A 72 -4.85 13.18 -8.12
C LYS A 72 -5.55 13.18 -9.48
N GLU A 73 -5.58 12.04 -10.15
CA GLU A 73 -6.23 11.89 -11.46
C GLU A 73 -7.63 11.30 -11.32
N GLU A 74 -7.90 10.62 -10.20
CA GLU A 74 -9.23 10.12 -9.83
C GLU A 74 -10.15 11.26 -9.40
N HIS A 75 -11.27 11.43 -10.11
CA HIS A 75 -12.28 12.46 -9.81
C HIS A 75 -13.41 11.96 -8.89
N ASP A 76 -13.54 10.64 -8.70
CA ASP A 76 -14.51 9.99 -7.81
C ASP A 76 -13.85 8.82 -7.08
N LEU A 77 -13.52 8.99 -5.80
CA LEU A 77 -12.88 7.96 -4.98
C LEU A 77 -13.85 6.87 -4.51
N ASP A 78 -15.17 7.10 -4.63
CA ASP A 78 -16.22 6.16 -4.19
C ASP A 78 -16.40 4.95 -5.12
N MET A 79 -15.91 4.99 -6.37
CA MET A 79 -16.03 3.85 -7.31
C MET A 79 -14.93 2.78 -7.17
N LEU A 80 -13.97 2.97 -6.26
CA LEU A 80 -12.78 2.10 -6.11
C LEU A 80 -12.85 1.12 -4.92
N LEU A 81 -13.99 1.06 -4.22
CA LEU A 81 -14.29 0.15 -3.10
C LEU A 81 -15.13 -1.06 -3.57
#